data_AF-A0A8C2M1H7-F1
#
_entry.id   AF-A0A8C2M1H7-F1
#
_cell.length_a   1.000
_cell.length_b   1.000
_cell.length_c   1.000
_cell.angle_alpha   90.00
_cell.angle_beta   90.00
_cell.angle_gamma   90.00
#
_symmetry.space_group_name_H-M   'P 1'
#
loop_
_entity.id
_entity.type
_entity.pdbx_description
1 polymer ?
#
loop_
_entity_poly.entity_id
_entity_poly.type
_entity_poly.pdbx_seq_one_letter_code
_entity_poly.pdbx_strand_id
1 'polypeptide(L)'
;MAVAASEQQQFYLLLGNLLSPDNMVQKQAEETYENIPGQSKITFLLQAIRNTAAVEEARQMATVLLRRLLSSSLDEVYPTLPSDVHTAIKSELLMIIQMETQSSMKKKM
;
A
#
# COMPACT_ATOMS: atom_id res chain seq x y z
N MET A 1 -2.43 9.63 19.10
CA MET A 1 -3.05 8.87 17.99
C MET A 1 -3.34 9.76 16.76
N ALA A 2 -2.46 10.70 16.39
CA ALA A 2 -2.67 11.60 15.24
C ALA A 2 -1.63 11.47 14.11
N VAL A 3 -0.51 10.78 14.37
CA VAL A 3 0.64 10.72 13.45
C VAL A 3 0.33 9.86 12.21
N ALA A 4 -0.41 8.76 12.40
CA ALA A 4 -0.75 7.84 11.32
C ALA A 4 -1.61 8.49 10.21
N ALA A 5 -2.48 9.45 10.55
CA ALA A 5 -3.35 10.11 9.57
C ALA A 5 -2.58 11.08 8.67
N SER A 6 -1.60 11.81 9.23
CA SER A 6 -0.72 12.69 8.45
C SER A 6 0.23 11.90 7.55
N GLU A 7 0.78 10.79 8.04
CA GLU A 7 1.66 9.91 7.26
C GLU A 7 0.88 9.26 6.10
N GLN A 8 -0.38 8.90 6.33
CA GLN A 8 -1.27 8.37 5.31
C GLN A 8 -1.50 9.38 4.17
N GLN A 9 -1.75 10.65 4.50
CA GLN A 9 -1.92 11.71 3.49
C GLN A 9 -0.64 11.94 2.69
N GLN A 10 0.51 11.95 3.35
CA GLN A 10 1.81 12.02 2.68
C GLN A 10 2.05 10.81 1.76
N PHE A 11 1.61 9.62 2.17
CA PHE A 11 1.71 8.42 1.34
C PHE A 11 0.83 8.49 0.08
N TYR A 12 -0.37 9.05 0.16
CA TYR A 12 -1.18 9.28 -1.05
C TYR A 12 -0.52 10.27 -2.02
N LEU A 13 0.09 11.34 -1.50
CA LEU A 13 0.88 12.27 -2.32
C LEU A 13 2.09 11.56 -2.95
N LEU A 14 2.74 10.67 -2.19
CA LEU A 14 3.84 9.86 -2.68
C LEU A 14 3.41 8.92 -3.83
N LEU A 15 2.26 8.26 -3.71
CA LEU A 15 1.70 7.44 -4.79
C LEU A 15 1.39 8.28 -6.04
N GLY A 16 0.89 9.51 -5.86
CA GLY A 16 0.72 10.45 -6.97
C GLY A 16 2.04 10.84 -7.64
N ASN A 17 3.08 11.07 -6.83
CA ASN A 17 4.43 11.39 -7.33
C ASN A 17 5.07 10.22 -8.09
N LEU A 18 4.83 8.97 -7.67
CA LEU A 18 5.27 7.77 -8.38
C LEU A 18 4.62 7.62 -9.77
N LEU A 19 3.42 8.16 -9.93
CA LEU A 19 2.67 8.19 -11.19
C LEU A 19 2.94 9.45 -12.02
N SER A 20 3.76 10.37 -11.49
CA SER A 20 4.09 11.62 -12.18
C SER A 20 4.91 11.32 -13.45
N PRO A 21 4.66 12.03 -14.57
CA PRO A 21 5.48 11.92 -15.78
C PRO A 21 6.87 12.53 -15.62
N ASP A 22 7.14 13.26 -14.52
CA ASP A 22 8.46 13.82 -14.23
C ASP A 22 9.37 12.76 -13.59
N ASN A 23 10.40 12.35 -14.34
CA ASN A 23 11.39 11.37 -13.91
C ASN A 23 12.12 11.75 -12.60
N MET A 24 12.33 13.05 -12.34
CA MET A 24 12.97 13.49 -11.09
C MET A 24 12.05 13.26 -9.89
N VAL A 25 10.78 13.63 -10.03
CA VAL A 25 9.75 13.44 -8.99
C VAL A 25 9.51 11.95 -8.74
N GLN A 26 9.46 11.14 -9.81
CA GLN A 26 9.30 9.70 -9.71
C GLN A 26 10.47 9.06 -8.94
N LYS A 27 11.72 9.35 -9.30
CA LYS A 27 12.90 8.82 -8.57
C LYS A 27 12.92 9.23 -7.11
N GLN A 28 12.63 10.51 -6.82
CA GLN A 28 12.58 10.99 -5.43
C GLN A 28 11.49 10.26 -4.63
N ALA A 29 10.36 9.96 -5.27
CA ALA A 29 9.27 9.22 -4.65
C ALA A 29 9.64 7.74 -4.44
N GLU A 30 10.35 7.11 -5.38
CA GLU A 30 10.88 5.75 -5.22
C GLU A 30 11.86 5.66 -4.05
N GLU A 31 12.83 6.58 -3.96
CA GLU A 31 13.78 6.62 -2.84
C GLU A 31 13.06 6.83 -1.50
N THR A 32 12.10 7.75 -1.45
CA THR A 32 11.30 7.98 -0.25
C THR A 32 10.50 6.73 0.11
N TYR A 33 9.89 6.07 -0.88
CA TYR A 33 9.15 4.83 -0.69
C TYR A 33 10.06 3.70 -0.20
N GLU A 34 11.29 3.57 -0.70
CA GLU A 34 12.26 2.57 -0.24
C GLU A 34 12.63 2.75 1.22
N ASN A 35 12.82 4.00 1.67
CA ASN A 35 13.17 4.34 3.06
C ASN A 35 12.07 4.06 4.11
N ILE A 36 10.80 3.89 3.70
CA ILE A 36 9.72 3.58 4.66
C ILE A 36 9.94 2.17 5.25
N PRO A 37 9.70 1.93 6.54
CA PRO A 37 9.75 0.58 7.11
C PRO A 37 8.73 -0.36 6.44
N GLY A 38 9.14 -1.59 6.13
CA GLY A 38 8.27 -2.57 5.44
C GLY A 38 6.92 -2.80 6.14
N GLN A 39 6.93 -2.85 7.48
CA GLN A 39 5.71 -2.93 8.29
C GLN A 39 4.73 -1.76 8.01
N SER A 40 5.23 -0.52 8.05
CA SER A 40 4.42 0.67 7.77
C SER A 40 3.97 0.71 6.31
N LYS A 41 4.80 0.27 5.35
CA LYS A 41 4.41 0.18 3.93
C LYS A 41 3.19 -0.71 3.76
N ILE A 42 3.15 -1.89 4.38
CA ILE A 42 2.01 -2.81 4.26
C ILE A 42 0.73 -2.13 4.74
N THR A 43 0.75 -1.49 5.91
CA THR A 43 -0.42 -0.80 6.46
C THR A 43 -0.86 0.36 5.57
N PHE A 44 0.07 1.19 5.08
CA PHE A 44 -0.26 2.33 4.22
C PHE A 44 -0.83 1.88 2.87
N LEU A 45 -0.26 0.83 2.27
CA LEU A 45 -0.74 0.24 1.02
C LEU A 45 -2.15 -0.35 1.17
N LEU A 46 -2.42 -1.09 2.24
CA LEU A 46 -3.75 -1.65 2.50
C LEU A 46 -4.81 -0.55 2.62
N GLN A 47 -4.52 0.49 3.39
CA GLN A 47 -5.41 1.64 3.52
C GLN A 47 -5.58 2.39 2.18
N ALA A 48 -4.51 2.51 1.38
CA ALA A 48 -4.59 3.08 0.04
C ALA A 48 -5.54 2.29 -0.88
N ILE A 49 -5.46 0.97 -0.86
CA ILE A 49 -6.31 0.08 -1.65
C ILE A 49 -7.77 0.13 -1.15
N ARG A 50 -7.96 0.17 0.17
CA ARG A 50 -9.29 0.25 0.81
C ARG A 50 -10.03 1.55 0.51
N ASN A 51 -9.31 2.64 0.25
CA ASN A 51 -9.91 3.92 -0.08
C ASN A 51 -10.42 3.93 -1.53
N THR A 52 -11.68 3.49 -1.71
CA THR A 52 -12.36 3.50 -3.01
C THR A 52 -12.63 4.90 -3.57
N ALA A 53 -12.48 5.96 -2.75
CA ALA A 53 -12.57 7.34 -3.18
C ALA A 53 -11.24 7.89 -3.74
N ALA A 54 -10.13 7.15 -3.58
CA ALA A 54 -8.85 7.51 -4.19
C ALA A 54 -8.83 7.17 -5.69
N VAL A 55 -7.95 7.86 -6.42
CA VAL A 55 -7.72 7.68 -7.86
C VAL A 55 -7.41 6.23 -8.19
N GLU A 56 -8.06 5.67 -9.23
CA GLU A 56 -7.98 4.25 -9.55
C GLU A 56 -6.53 3.81 -9.83
N GLU A 57 -5.76 4.62 -10.54
CA GLU A 57 -4.35 4.38 -10.86
C GLU A 57 -3.49 4.29 -9.59
N ALA A 58 -3.74 5.14 -8.60
CA ALA A 58 -3.05 5.10 -7.31
C ALA A 58 -3.41 3.84 -6.51
N ARG A 59 -4.69 3.42 -6.55
CA ARG A 59 -5.14 2.17 -5.94
C ARG A 59 -4.50 0.96 -6.62
N GLN A 60 -4.47 0.94 -7.95
CA GLN A 60 -3.82 -0.12 -8.72
C GLN A 60 -2.32 -0.19 -8.45
N MET A 61 -1.64 0.96 -8.39
CA MET A 61 -0.21 1.02 -8.02
C MET A 61 0.01 0.48 -6.61
N ALA A 62 -0.81 0.88 -5.63
CA ALA A 62 -0.73 0.35 -4.27
C ALA A 62 -0.94 -1.17 -4.22
N THR A 63 -1.89 -1.72 -4.99
CA THR A 63 -2.08 -3.17 -5.10
C THR A 63 -0.85 -3.87 -5.68
N VAL A 64 -0.26 -3.32 -6.75
CA VAL A 64 0.94 -3.91 -7.38
C VAL A 64 2.14 -3.86 -6.44
N LEU A 65 2.36 -2.74 -5.77
CA LEU A 65 3.43 -2.56 -4.80
C LEU A 65 3.24 -3.49 -3.59
N LEU A 66 2.01 -3.62 -3.08
CA LEU A 66 1.70 -4.55 -1.99
C LEU A 66 2.00 -5.98 -2.42
N ARG A 67 1.52 -6.41 -3.59
CA ARG A 67 1.78 -7.76 -4.09
C ARG A 67 3.27 -8.01 -4.27
N ARG A 68 4.02 -7.06 -4.83
CA ARG A 68 5.48 -7.17 -5.00
C ARG A 68 6.18 -7.25 -3.65
N LEU A 69 5.78 -6.44 -2.68
CA LEU A 69 6.37 -6.42 -1.34
C LEU A 69 6.06 -7.72 -0.59
N LEU A 70 4.84 -8.22 -0.68
CA LEU A 70 4.47 -9.53 -0.20
C LEU A 70 5.35 -10.59 -0.90
N SER A 71 5.36 -10.70 -2.23
CA SER A 71 6.18 -11.72 -2.91
C SER A 71 7.70 -11.60 -2.67
N SER A 72 8.25 -10.40 -2.46
CA SER A 72 9.69 -10.17 -2.34
C SER A 72 10.19 -10.21 -0.90
N SER A 73 9.34 -9.91 0.09
CA SER A 73 9.76 -9.73 1.48
C SER A 73 8.80 -10.36 2.49
N LEU A 74 7.80 -11.15 2.08
CA LEU A 74 6.92 -11.88 3.02
C LEU A 74 7.77 -12.73 3.95
N ASP A 75 8.69 -13.52 3.41
CA ASP A 75 9.40 -14.52 4.19
C ASP A 75 10.35 -13.91 5.22
N GLU A 76 10.69 -12.62 5.09
CA GLU A 76 11.52 -11.88 6.05
C GLU A 76 10.68 -10.97 6.98
N VAL A 77 9.68 -10.29 6.43
CA VAL A 77 8.88 -9.29 7.17
C VAL A 77 7.72 -9.95 7.89
N TYR A 78 7.07 -10.96 7.30
CA TYR A 78 5.95 -11.64 7.93
C TYR A 78 6.35 -12.33 9.25
N PRO A 79 7.41 -13.16 9.36
CA PRO A 79 7.74 -13.77 10.64
C PRO A 79 8.19 -12.78 11.74
N THR A 80 8.62 -11.56 11.35
CA THR A 80 9.02 -10.52 12.30
C THR A 80 7.86 -9.66 12.79
N LEU A 81 6.68 -9.77 12.15
CA LEU A 81 5.49 -9.04 12.54
C LEU A 81 4.73 -9.72 13.71
N PRO A 82 4.15 -8.95 14.64
CA PRO A 82 3.30 -9.49 15.70
C PRO A 82 2.05 -10.19 15.14
N SER A 83 1.53 -11.19 15.86
CA SER A 83 0.29 -11.91 15.47
C SER A 83 -0.91 -10.99 15.27
N ASP A 84 -0.98 -9.89 16.01
CA ASP A 84 -2.05 -8.91 15.91
C ASP A 84 -2.01 -8.20 14.56
N VAL A 85 -0.81 -7.89 14.07
CA VAL A 85 -0.60 -7.27 12.75
C VAL A 85 -0.91 -8.26 11.63
N HIS A 86 -0.56 -9.54 11.80
CA HIS A 86 -0.97 -10.59 10.85
C HIS A 86 -2.48 -10.69 10.70
N THR A 87 -3.17 -10.66 11.84
CA THR A 87 -4.63 -10.78 11.88
C THR A 87 -5.25 -9.54 11.24
N ALA A 88 -4.75 -8.35 11.57
CA ALA A 88 -5.20 -7.09 10.95
C ALA A 88 -5.02 -7.10 9.43
N ILE A 89 -3.83 -7.47 8.92
CA ILE A 89 -3.55 -7.55 7.48
C ILE A 89 -4.51 -8.52 6.78
N LYS A 90 -4.70 -9.72 7.34
CA LYS A 90 -5.62 -10.71 6.76
C LYS A 90 -7.07 -10.21 6.75
N SER A 91 -7.53 -9.63 7.85
CA SER A 91 -8.88 -9.07 7.95
C SER A 91 -9.08 -7.91 6.98
N GLU A 92 -8.10 -7.01 6.83
CA GLU A 92 -8.18 -5.92 5.86
C GLU A 92 -8.18 -6.42 4.41
N LEU A 93 -7.32 -7.38 4.05
CA LEU A 93 -7.33 -7.98 2.72
C LEU A 93 -8.68 -8.62 2.38
N LEU A 94 -9.24 -9.40 3.30
CA LEU A 94 -10.56 -10.01 3.14
C LEU A 94 -11.65 -8.94 2.99
N MET A 95 -11.59 -7.87 3.79
CA MET A 95 -12.55 -6.78 3.72
C MET A 95 -12.47 -6.02 2.40
N ILE A 96 -11.25 -5.74 1.91
CA ILE A 96 -11.03 -5.12 0.61
C ILE A 96 -11.62 -6.01 -0.49
N ILE A 97 -11.33 -7.31 -0.50
CA ILE A 97 -11.87 -8.24 -1.51
C ILE A 97 -13.40 -8.31 -1.47
N GLN A 98 -14.00 -8.27 -0.28
CA GLN A 98 -15.46 -8.26 -0.11
C GLN A 98 -16.09 -6.95 -0.58
N MET A 99 -15.51 -5.81 -0.23
CA MET A 99 -16.01 -4.49 -0.60
C MET A 99 -15.73 -4.11 -2.05
N GLU A 100 -14.68 -4.69 -2.66
CA GLU A 100 -14.33 -4.41 -4.04
C GLU A 100 -15.45 -4.88 -4.97
N THR A 101 -15.95 -3.97 -5.79
CA THR A 101 -16.96 -4.29 -6.83
C THR A 101 -16.30 -4.40 -8.21
N GLN A 102 -15.12 -3.81 -8.36
CA GLN A 102 -14.31 -3.78 -9.57
C GLN A 102 -13.60 -5.12 -9.81
N SER A 103 -13.97 -5.81 -10.89
CA SER A 103 -13.38 -7.11 -11.25
C SER A 103 -11.88 -7.00 -11.61
N SER A 104 -11.45 -5.83 -12.12
CA SER A 104 -10.04 -5.50 -12.43
C SER A 104 -9.16 -5.50 -11.17
N MET A 105 -9.63 -4.88 -10.09
CA MET A 105 -8.92 -4.86 -8.81
C MET A 105 -8.92 -6.23 -8.13
N LYS A 106 -10.05 -6.96 -8.15
CA LYS A 106 -10.12 -8.33 -7.62
C LYS A 106 -9.13 -9.29 -8.27
N LYS A 107 -8.85 -9.14 -9.57
CA LYS A 107 -7.89 -9.99 -10.29
C LYS A 107 -6.43 -9.62 -10.02
N LYS A 108 -6.15 -8.40 -9.58
CA LYS A 108 -4.79 -7.89 -9.32
C LYS A 108 -4.30 -8.25 -7.91
N MET A 109 -5.21 -8.26 -6.93
CA MET A 109 -4.97 -8.80 -5.58
C MET A 109 -4.70 -10.30 -5.62
#